data_AF-A0A0X3RYM9-F1
#
_entry.id   AF-A0A0X3RYM9-F1
#
_cell.length_a   1.000
_cell.length_b   1.000
_cell.length_c   1.000
_cell.angle_alpha   90.00
_cell.angle_beta   90.00
_cell.angle_gamma   90.00
#
_symmetry.space_group_name_H-M   'P 1'
#
loop_
_entity.id
_entity.type
_entity.pdbx_description
1 polymer ?
#
loop_
_entity_poly.entity_id
_entity_poly.type
_entity_poly.pdbx_seq_one_letter_code
_entity_poly.pdbx_strand_id
1 'polypeptide(L)'
;MEPVLRGLPSAFWSVPYVGSRYPGSPAVAARPDLAAGANCQLFAYEVLRHFGLVPPVLRSSGLWTDARATVRVSAARPLDLMLFNSTDDAYGAHVGVRVERGRVLHLCAEVGRPAVWEPAEFAARERYRVLVGIKRVTAGRANRGASNRD
;
A
#
# COMPACT_ATOMS: atom_id res chain seq x y z
N MET A 1 -12.86 6.69 -15.90
CA MET A 1 -12.79 5.67 -14.82
C MET A 1 -11.31 5.27 -14.60
N GLU A 2 -10.92 4.89 -13.39
CA GLU A 2 -9.50 4.82 -12.94
C GLU A 2 -8.86 3.44 -13.13
N PRO A 3 -7.76 3.33 -13.91
CA PRO A 3 -7.09 2.05 -14.20
C PRO A 3 -6.75 1.20 -12.97
N VAL A 4 -6.15 1.77 -11.92
CA VAL A 4 -5.81 0.99 -10.71
C VAL A 4 -7.08 0.43 -10.06
N LEU A 5 -8.10 1.26 -9.87
CA LEU A 5 -9.33 0.82 -9.22
C LEU A 5 -10.10 -0.23 -10.05
N ARG A 6 -10.12 -0.10 -11.38
CA ARG A 6 -10.71 -1.12 -12.27
C ARG A 6 -9.91 -2.41 -12.31
N GLY A 7 -8.59 -2.31 -12.17
CA GLY A 7 -7.70 -3.47 -12.22
C GLY A 7 -7.80 -4.35 -10.99
N LEU A 8 -8.43 -3.87 -9.90
CA LEU A 8 -8.56 -4.62 -8.66
C LEU A 8 -9.72 -5.62 -8.69
N PRO A 9 -9.49 -6.88 -8.31
CA PRO A 9 -10.55 -7.87 -8.13
C PRO A 9 -11.56 -7.42 -7.08
N SER A 10 -12.83 -7.84 -7.23
CA SER A 10 -13.90 -7.54 -6.27
C SER A 10 -13.55 -7.96 -4.83
N ALA A 11 -12.82 -9.08 -4.68
CA ALA A 11 -12.37 -9.59 -3.39
C ALA A 11 -11.50 -8.59 -2.60
N PHE A 12 -10.75 -7.70 -3.28
CA PHE A 12 -10.00 -6.66 -2.58
C PHE A 12 -10.92 -5.71 -1.84
N TRP A 13 -12.10 -5.39 -2.37
CA TRP A 13 -13.02 -4.42 -1.78
C TRP A 13 -13.78 -4.93 -0.55
N SER A 14 -13.71 -6.24 -0.27
CA SER A 14 -14.34 -6.88 0.90
C SER A 14 -13.37 -7.22 2.03
N VAL A 15 -12.08 -6.84 1.91
CA VAL A 15 -11.05 -7.22 2.90
C VAL A 15 -11.31 -6.54 4.24
N PRO A 16 -11.53 -7.27 5.34
CA PRO A 16 -11.73 -6.66 6.65
C PRO A 16 -10.42 -6.12 7.22
N TYR A 17 -10.51 -5.00 7.95
CA TYR A 17 -9.39 -4.50 8.72
C TYR A 17 -9.07 -5.42 9.90
N VAL A 18 -7.83 -5.91 9.95
CA VAL A 18 -7.30 -6.74 11.05
C VAL A 18 -5.90 -6.27 11.41
N GLY A 19 -5.78 -5.47 12.48
CA GLY A 19 -4.53 -4.80 12.86
C GLY A 19 -3.34 -5.75 13.16
N SER A 20 -3.61 -6.96 13.63
CA SER A 20 -2.58 -7.98 13.92
C SER A 20 -2.01 -8.66 12.66
N ARG A 21 -2.65 -8.45 11.50
CA ARG A 21 -2.21 -8.97 10.20
C ARG A 21 -1.43 -7.90 9.44
N TYR A 22 -0.14 -7.82 9.76
CA TYR A 22 0.81 -6.87 9.17
C TYR A 22 1.93 -7.60 8.43
N PRO A 23 2.70 -6.92 7.54
CA PRO A 23 3.81 -7.56 6.83
C PRO A 23 4.80 -8.23 7.78
N GLY A 24 5.03 -9.53 7.61
CA GLY A 24 5.94 -10.32 8.44
C GLY A 24 5.36 -10.80 9.77
N SER A 25 4.07 -10.60 10.06
CA SER A 25 3.47 -11.15 11.28
C SER A 25 3.30 -12.68 11.20
N PRO A 26 3.34 -13.41 12.33
CA PRO A 26 3.09 -14.86 12.34
C PRO A 26 1.74 -15.24 11.72
N ALA A 27 0.71 -14.41 11.90
CA ALA A 27 -0.61 -14.62 11.31
C ALA A 27 -0.58 -14.59 9.77
N VAL A 28 0.26 -13.73 9.18
CA VAL A 28 0.46 -13.66 7.73
C VAL A 28 1.35 -14.80 7.24
N ALA A 29 2.37 -15.19 8.01
CA ALA A 29 3.19 -16.35 7.67
C ALA A 29 2.37 -17.65 7.58
N ALA A 30 1.41 -17.84 8.50
CA ALA A 30 0.53 -19.00 8.50
C ALA A 30 -0.56 -18.96 7.41
N ARG A 31 -1.05 -17.75 7.06
CA ARG A 31 -2.08 -17.53 6.04
C ARG A 31 -1.71 -16.25 5.28
N PRO A 32 -1.05 -16.34 4.11
CA PRO A 32 -0.49 -15.17 3.44
C PRO A 32 -1.53 -14.32 2.69
N ASP A 33 -2.72 -14.86 2.41
CA ASP A 33 -3.76 -14.15 1.67
C ASP A 33 -4.51 -13.07 2.48
N LEU A 34 -5.39 -12.35 1.79
CA LEU A 34 -6.26 -11.31 2.34
C LEU A 34 -7.61 -11.83 2.88
N ALA A 35 -7.93 -13.12 2.74
CA ALA A 35 -9.24 -13.65 3.12
C ALA A 35 -9.47 -13.53 4.63
N ALA A 36 -8.40 -13.66 5.43
CA ALA A 36 -8.42 -13.43 6.88
C ALA A 36 -8.30 -11.96 7.29
N GLY A 37 -8.34 -11.02 6.33
CA GLY A 37 -8.17 -9.58 6.57
C GLY A 37 -6.72 -9.10 6.54
N ALA A 38 -6.55 -7.80 6.74
CA ALA A 38 -5.24 -7.15 6.71
C ALA A 38 -5.23 -5.85 7.50
N ASN A 39 -4.06 -5.40 7.94
CA ASN A 39 -3.86 -4.01 8.31
C ASN A 39 -3.62 -3.14 7.06
N CYS A 40 -3.49 -1.83 7.26
CA CYS A 40 -3.27 -0.87 6.18
C CYS A 40 -2.10 -1.23 5.27
N GLN A 41 -0.95 -1.58 5.87
CA GLN A 41 0.29 -1.80 5.13
C GLN A 41 0.30 -3.15 4.39
N LEU A 42 -0.22 -4.23 5.01
CA LEU A 42 -0.36 -5.52 4.33
C LEU A 42 -1.30 -5.39 3.14
N PHE A 43 -2.45 -4.72 3.32
CA PHE A 43 -3.38 -4.47 2.23
C PHE A 43 -2.73 -3.69 1.09
N ALA A 44 -2.02 -2.60 1.40
CA ALA A 44 -1.29 -1.82 0.40
C ALA A 44 -0.26 -2.68 -0.36
N TYR A 45 0.45 -3.56 0.33
CA TYR A 45 1.42 -4.46 -0.30
C TYR A 45 0.78 -5.49 -1.21
N GLU A 46 -0.35 -6.07 -0.82
CA GLU A 46 -1.08 -7.02 -1.68
C GLU A 46 -1.66 -6.33 -2.91
N VAL A 47 -2.09 -5.08 -2.81
CA VAL A 47 -2.45 -4.27 -3.99
C VAL A 47 -1.25 -4.16 -4.95
N LEU A 48 -0.07 -3.82 -4.44
CA LEU A 48 1.14 -3.74 -5.26
C LEU A 48 1.51 -5.09 -5.90
N ARG A 49 1.42 -6.19 -5.14
CA ARG A 49 1.68 -7.55 -5.64
C ARG A 49 0.71 -7.95 -6.75
N HIS A 50 -0.56 -7.60 -6.63
CA HIS A 50 -1.55 -7.80 -7.68
C HIS A 50 -1.13 -7.11 -9.00
N PHE A 51 -0.52 -5.93 -8.92
CA PHE A 51 0.04 -5.22 -10.07
C PHE A 51 1.47 -5.63 -10.46
N GLY A 52 2.00 -6.72 -9.89
CA GLY A 52 3.30 -7.29 -10.26
C GLY A 52 4.53 -6.61 -9.64
N LEU A 53 4.32 -5.77 -8.62
CA LEU A 53 5.40 -5.16 -7.83
C LEU A 53 5.73 -6.03 -6.61
N VAL A 54 6.97 -5.93 -6.13
CA VAL A 54 7.48 -6.74 -5.02
C VAL A 54 7.87 -5.83 -3.84
N PRO A 55 6.91 -5.42 -2.99
CA PRO A 55 7.22 -4.61 -1.83
C PRO A 55 8.01 -5.41 -0.78
N PRO A 56 8.95 -4.77 -0.06
CA PRO A 56 9.74 -5.44 0.96
C PRO A 56 8.89 -5.80 2.18
N VAL A 57 9.21 -6.89 2.88
CA VAL A 57 8.50 -7.32 4.11
C VAL A 57 8.98 -6.48 5.31
N LEU A 58 8.77 -5.17 5.24
CA LEU A 58 9.15 -4.19 6.25
C LEU A 58 7.91 -3.54 6.86
N ARG A 59 8.02 -3.08 8.11
CA ARG A 59 7.05 -2.19 8.76
C ARG A 59 7.31 -0.73 8.38
N SER A 60 6.38 0.18 8.66
CA SER A 60 6.41 1.59 8.23
C SER A 60 7.76 2.30 8.46
N SER A 61 8.39 2.16 9.64
CA SER A 61 9.72 2.77 9.91
C SER A 61 10.81 2.18 9.02
N GLY A 62 10.83 0.86 8.84
CA GLY A 62 11.79 0.20 7.95
C GLY A 62 11.54 0.52 6.48
N LEU A 63 10.28 0.63 6.07
CA LEU A 63 9.89 1.08 4.73
C LEU A 63 10.37 2.52 4.47
N TRP A 64 10.30 3.39 5.47
CA TRP A 64 10.72 4.78 5.32
C TRP A 64 12.24 4.92 5.15
N THR A 65 13.03 4.12 5.86
CA THR A 65 14.50 4.11 5.78
C THR A 65 15.04 3.25 4.64
N ASP A 66 14.26 2.31 4.11
CA ASP A 66 14.68 1.46 3.00
C ASP A 66 15.05 2.29 1.77
N ALA A 67 16.22 2.00 1.21
CA ALA A 67 16.68 2.57 -0.05
C ALA A 67 17.03 1.48 -1.08
N ARG A 68 16.79 0.20 -0.74
CA ARG A 68 17.16 -0.95 -1.57
C ARG A 68 16.00 -1.40 -2.44
N ALA A 69 14.85 -1.69 -1.84
CA ALA A 69 13.66 -2.16 -2.55
C ALA A 69 12.69 -1.03 -2.92
N THR A 70 12.91 0.14 -2.32
CA THR A 70 12.06 1.31 -2.50
C THR A 70 12.89 2.60 -2.54
N VAL A 71 12.36 3.63 -3.19
CA VAL A 71 12.95 4.97 -3.24
C VAL A 71 11.94 6.01 -2.75
N ARG A 72 12.44 7.10 -2.15
CA ARG A 72 11.59 8.27 -1.84
C ARG A 72 11.35 9.07 -3.11
N VAL A 73 10.14 9.58 -3.29
CA VAL A 73 9.78 10.44 -4.43
C VAL A 73 9.02 11.66 -3.96
N SER A 74 9.17 12.79 -4.64
CA SER A 74 8.43 14.03 -4.34
C SER A 74 7.10 14.13 -5.09
N ALA A 75 6.99 13.48 -6.25
CA ALA A 75 5.79 13.45 -7.07
C ALA A 75 5.24 12.01 -7.15
N ALA A 76 4.11 11.79 -6.47
CA ALA A 76 3.42 10.51 -6.46
C ALA A 76 2.82 10.17 -7.84
N ARG A 77 2.96 8.91 -8.23
CA ARG A 77 2.35 8.26 -9.39
C ARG A 77 1.46 7.11 -8.91
N PRO A 78 0.51 6.63 -9.72
CA PRO A 78 -0.25 5.43 -9.40
C PRO A 78 0.68 4.28 -8.98
N LEU A 79 0.27 3.53 -7.95
CA LEU A 79 1.04 2.45 -7.29
C LEU A 79 2.20 2.91 -6.38
N ASP A 80 2.38 4.21 -6.14
CA ASP A 80 3.26 4.66 -5.05
C ASP A 80 2.58 4.49 -3.69
N LEU A 81 3.38 4.19 -2.67
CA LEU A 81 2.95 4.11 -1.28
C LEU A 81 2.94 5.51 -0.66
N MET A 82 1.83 5.88 -0.06
CA MET A 82 1.62 7.12 0.67
C MET A 82 1.64 6.81 2.17
N LEU A 83 2.53 7.46 2.93
CA LEU A 83 2.66 7.26 4.38
C LEU A 83 2.06 8.45 5.13
N PHE A 84 1.08 8.20 6.00
CA PHE A 84 0.37 9.21 6.78
C PHE A 84 0.50 8.96 8.27
N ASN A 85 0.52 10.02 9.07
CA ASN A 85 0.51 9.92 10.53
C ASN A 85 -0.09 11.21 11.16
N SER A 86 -0.15 11.28 12.49
CA SER A 86 -0.51 12.51 13.22
C SER A 86 0.64 13.52 13.31
N THR A 87 1.87 13.03 13.11
CA THR A 87 3.13 13.80 13.07
C THR A 87 3.92 13.46 11.81
N ASP A 88 5.10 14.04 11.63
CA ASP A 88 6.03 13.72 10.54
C ASP A 88 6.86 12.43 10.79
N ASP A 89 6.53 11.66 11.83
CA ASP A 89 7.20 10.40 12.16
C ASP A 89 6.63 9.23 11.31
N ALA A 90 7.52 8.39 10.78
CA ALA A 90 7.16 7.17 10.06
C ALA A 90 6.78 5.99 11.00
N TYR A 91 7.11 6.07 12.28
CA TYR A 91 6.75 5.03 13.25
C TYR A 91 5.23 4.92 13.41
N GLY A 92 4.72 3.72 13.12
CA GLY A 92 3.27 3.47 13.15
C GLY A 92 2.48 4.13 12.01
N ALA A 93 3.14 4.72 11.01
CA ALA A 93 2.47 5.41 9.92
C ALA A 93 1.45 4.50 9.20
N HIS A 94 0.28 5.08 8.93
CA HIS A 94 -0.73 4.52 8.08
C HIS A 94 -0.26 4.52 6.63
N VAL A 95 -0.52 3.43 5.90
CA VAL A 95 -0.05 3.26 4.53
C VAL A 95 -1.23 3.07 3.58
N GLY A 96 -1.21 3.80 2.47
CA GLY A 96 -2.13 3.64 1.35
C GLY A 96 -1.40 3.61 0.01
N VAL A 97 -2.12 3.27 -1.05
CA VAL A 97 -1.62 3.23 -2.42
C VAL A 97 -2.19 4.40 -3.20
N ARG A 98 -1.33 5.20 -3.81
CA ARG A 98 -1.71 6.25 -4.74
C ARG A 98 -2.45 5.63 -5.92
N VAL A 99 -3.63 6.15 -6.23
CA VAL A 99 -4.37 5.86 -7.45
C VAL A 99 -4.44 7.12 -8.31
N GLU A 100 -5.18 7.06 -9.40
CA GLU A 100 -5.35 8.20 -10.30
C GLU A 100 -6.04 9.39 -9.61
N ARG A 101 -5.96 10.56 -10.25
CA ARG A 101 -6.52 11.83 -9.76
C ARG A 101 -6.03 12.32 -8.39
N GLY A 102 -4.98 11.73 -7.83
CA GLY A 102 -4.45 12.18 -6.54
C GLY A 102 -5.00 11.43 -5.33
N ARG A 103 -5.95 10.53 -5.56
CA ARG A 103 -6.60 9.75 -4.51
C ARG A 103 -5.72 8.64 -3.96
N VAL A 104 -6.11 8.13 -2.80
CA VAL A 104 -5.40 7.05 -2.12
C VAL A 104 -6.37 5.93 -1.77
N LEU A 105 -6.09 4.74 -2.28
CA LEU A 105 -6.73 3.50 -1.85
C LEU A 105 -6.05 2.99 -0.59
N HIS A 106 -6.81 2.68 0.46
CA HIS A 106 -6.26 2.20 1.72
C HIS A 106 -7.28 1.35 2.48
N LEU A 107 -6.82 0.72 3.56
CA LEU A 107 -7.64 -0.02 4.51
C LEU A 107 -7.31 0.49 5.91
N CYS A 108 -8.30 0.98 6.67
CA CYS A 108 -8.07 1.51 8.02
C CYS A 108 -9.09 0.97 9.02
N ALA A 109 -8.75 1.09 10.31
CA ALA A 109 -9.61 0.68 11.41
C ALA A 109 -10.94 1.45 11.46
N GLU A 110 -10.91 2.74 11.08
CA GLU A 110 -12.09 3.63 11.12
C GLU A 110 -13.20 3.15 10.18
N VAL A 111 -12.85 2.78 8.95
CA VAL A 111 -13.83 2.33 7.95
C VAL A 111 -14.06 0.82 8.04
N GLY A 112 -13.06 0.04 8.50
CA GLY A 112 -13.13 -1.41 8.65
C GLY A 112 -13.04 -2.22 7.35
N ARG A 113 -13.13 -1.55 6.20
CA ARG A 113 -13.02 -2.09 4.84
C ARG A 113 -12.25 -1.10 3.94
N PRO A 114 -11.84 -1.48 2.72
CA PRO A 114 -11.07 -0.59 1.88
C PRO A 114 -11.89 0.62 1.45
N ALA A 115 -11.20 1.75 1.42
CA ALA A 115 -11.75 3.03 1.06
C ALA A 115 -10.80 3.74 0.10
N VAL A 116 -11.36 4.67 -0.66
CA VAL A 116 -10.59 5.60 -1.48
C VAL A 116 -10.87 6.98 -0.97
N TRP A 117 -9.83 7.65 -0.49
CA TRP A 117 -9.92 9.00 0.06
C TRP A 117 -9.09 9.99 -0.77
N GLU A 118 -9.59 11.22 -0.84
CA GLU A 118 -8.84 12.39 -1.28
C GLU A 118 -7.85 12.83 -0.19
N PRO A 119 -6.75 13.51 -0.54
CA PRO A 119 -5.81 14.05 0.46
C PRO A 119 -6.46 14.93 1.53
N ALA A 120 -7.51 15.68 1.16
CA ALA A 120 -8.26 16.51 2.10
C ALA A 120 -8.99 15.68 3.20
N GLU A 121 -9.41 14.47 2.87
CA GLU A 121 -10.06 13.57 3.82
C GLU A 121 -9.06 13.00 4.84
N PHE A 122 -7.80 12.79 4.45
CA PHE A 122 -6.72 12.47 5.40
C PHE A 122 -6.42 13.67 6.30
N ALA A 123 -6.29 14.87 5.72
CA ALA A 123 -6.01 16.11 6.44
C ALA A 123 -7.06 16.42 7.52
N ALA A 124 -8.32 16.08 7.28
CA ALA A 124 -9.42 16.24 8.23
C ALA A 124 -9.38 15.26 9.42
N ARG A 125 -8.51 14.24 9.40
CA ARG A 125 -8.42 13.20 10.43
C ARG A 125 -7.13 13.32 11.20
N GLU A 126 -7.24 13.59 12.50
CA GLU A 126 -6.08 13.83 13.37
C GLU A 126 -4.99 12.76 13.25
N ARG A 127 -5.40 11.48 13.17
CA ARG A 127 -4.51 10.32 13.06
C ARG A 127 -3.70 10.24 11.77
N TYR A 128 -4.16 10.90 10.69
CA TYR A 128 -3.60 10.75 9.35
C TYR A 128 -3.27 12.08 8.68
N ARG A 129 -3.40 13.19 9.41
CA ARG A 129 -3.37 14.55 8.85
C ARG A 129 -2.04 14.92 8.19
N VAL A 130 -0.94 14.30 8.60
CA VAL A 130 0.40 14.59 8.09
C VAL A 130 0.78 13.52 7.07
N LEU A 131 1.08 13.96 5.84
CA LEU A 131 1.79 13.14 4.87
C LEU A 131 3.28 13.10 5.26
N VAL A 132 3.72 11.98 5.84
CA VAL A 132 5.13 11.72 6.20
C VAL A 132 6.00 11.67 4.95
N GLY A 133 5.50 11.04 3.89
CA GLY A 133 6.19 10.99 2.61
C GLY A 133 5.66 9.92 1.67
N ILE A 134 6.37 9.76 0.55
CA ILE A 134 5.97 8.89 -0.55
C ILE A 134 7.11 7.91 -0.87
N LYS A 135 6.76 6.63 -1.01
CA LYS A 135 7.69 5.55 -1.32
C LYS A 135 7.27 4.83 -2.59
N ARG A 136 8.19 4.69 -3.54
CA ARG A 136 7.99 3.89 -4.75
C ARG A 136 8.73 2.57 -4.63
N VAL A 137 8.06 1.46 -4.89
CA VAL A 137 8.72 0.15 -5.03
C VAL A 137 9.46 0.10 -6.36
N THR A 138 10.74 -0.29 -6.32
CA THR A 138 11.61 -0.36 -7.52
C THR A 138 11.69 -1.76 -8.10
N ALA A 139 11.33 -2.79 -7.34
CA ALA A 139 11.29 -4.17 -7.82
C ALA A 139 9.90 -4.50 -8.43
N GLY A 140 9.88 -4.81 -9.73
CA GLY A 140 8.69 -5.20 -10.48
C GLY A 140 9.01 -5.56 -11.95
N ARG A 141 8.51 -6.72 -12.39
CA ARG A 141 8.92 -7.55 -13.56
C ARG A 141 10.19 -7.16 -14.33
N ALA A 142 11.26 -7.93 -14.12
CA ALA A 142 12.01 -8.51 -15.24
C ALA A 142 11.20 -9.70 -15.79
N ASN A 143 10.43 -9.48 -16.86
CA ASN A 143 10.08 -10.54 -17.80
C ASN A 143 9.85 -9.93 -19.20
N ARG A 144 10.94 -9.53 -19.85
CA ARG A 144 11.10 -9.52 -21.31
C ARG A 144 12.26 -10.45 -21.61
N GLY A 145 11.94 -11.71 -21.93
CA GLY A 145 12.96 -12.73 -22.14
C GLY A 145 12.40 -14.06 -22.62
N ALA A 146 11.61 -14.02 -23.69
CA ALA A 146 11.46 -15.14 -24.64
C ALA A 146 10.81 -14.60 -25.92
N SER A 147 11.60 -13.86 -26.70
CA SER A 147 11.46 -13.89 -28.15
C SER A 147 12.24 -15.09 -28.66
N ASN A 148 11.55 -16.07 -29.23
CA ASN A 148 11.99 -16.87 -30.36
C ASN A 148 10.66 -17.23 -31.04
N ARG A 149 10.31 -16.72 -32.23
CA ARG A 149 10.87 -17.14 -33.53
C ARG A 149 11.29 -18.61 -33.46
N ASP A 150 10.40 -19.48 -33.88
CA ASP A 150 10.53 -20.19 -35.15
C ASP A 150 9.14 -20.30 -35.81
#